data_AF-A0A2J5PE51-F1
#
_entry.id   AF-A0A2J5PE51-F1
#
_cell.length_a   1.000
_cell.length_b   1.000
_cell.length_c   1.000
_cell.angle_alpha   90.00
_cell.angle_beta   90.00
_cell.angle_gamma   90.00
#
_symmetry.space_group_name_H-M   'P 1'
#
loop_
_entity.id
_entity.type
_entity.pdbx_description
1 polymer ?
#
loop_
_entity_poly.entity_id
_entity_poly.type
_entity_poly.pdbx_seq_one_letter_code
_entity_poly.pdbx_strand_id
1 'polypeptide(L)'
;MNMKKSILTLCSALLLSATSSAWAAPKVIVGSADFPESQLLGTIYAGALEAQNIPVEKKLNIGSREVYIPALLDGSITLIPEYSGALLSYLDAKNAAHGSEDVARELAAKLPEKVKMLQI
;
A
#
# COMPACT_ATOMS: atom_id res chain seq x y z
N MET A 1 -26.98 63.41 37.38
CA MET A 1 -26.38 63.94 36.14
C MET A 1 -26.35 62.79 35.12
N ASN A 2 -27.16 62.88 34.08
CA ASN A 2 -27.30 61.87 33.02
C ASN A 2 -26.05 61.84 32.14
N MET A 3 -25.52 60.66 31.81
CA MET A 3 -24.93 60.45 30.48
C MET A 3 -25.03 58.99 30.05
N LYS A 4 -25.83 58.78 29.01
CA LYS A 4 -25.98 57.55 28.23
C LYS A 4 -24.66 57.27 27.48
N LYS A 5 -24.31 56.00 27.26
CA LYS A 5 -24.04 55.41 25.93
C LYS A 5 -23.66 53.92 26.03
N SER A 6 -24.40 53.14 25.24
CA SER A 6 -24.22 51.74 24.89
C SER A 6 -22.78 51.36 24.49
N ILE A 7 -22.41 50.10 24.74
CA ILE A 7 -22.12 49.12 23.67
C ILE A 7 -21.98 47.73 24.32
N LEU A 8 -22.95 46.89 24.01
CA LEU A 8 -22.94 45.44 24.13
C LEU A 8 -22.16 44.91 22.92
N THR A 9 -21.09 44.15 23.12
CA THR A 9 -20.60 43.24 22.07
C THR A 9 -20.16 41.93 22.71
N LEU A 10 -21.00 40.95 22.42
CA LEU A 10 -21.03 39.56 22.82
C LEU A 10 -20.09 38.76 21.89
N CYS A 11 -19.34 37.84 22.50
CA CYS A 11 -18.79 36.60 21.96
C CYS A 11 -18.69 36.42 20.42
N SER A 12 -17.46 36.30 19.92
CA SER A 12 -17.14 35.24 18.96
C SER A 12 -15.66 34.92 19.01
N ALA A 13 -15.32 33.88 19.76
CA ALA A 13 -14.11 33.12 19.50
C ALA A 13 -14.29 32.50 18.10
N LEU A 14 -13.68 33.13 17.09
CA LEU A 14 -13.52 32.52 15.79
C LEU A 14 -12.51 31.38 15.98
N LEU A 15 -13.03 30.19 16.31
CA LEU A 15 -12.35 28.93 16.06
C LEU A 15 -12.03 28.91 14.57
N LEU A 16 -10.79 29.24 14.24
CA LEU A 16 -10.22 28.98 12.93
C LEU A 16 -10.14 27.45 12.81
N SER A 17 -11.23 26.83 12.36
CA SER A 17 -11.18 25.48 11.82
C SER A 17 -10.28 25.53 10.60
N ALA A 18 -8.99 25.30 10.82
CA ALA A 18 -8.09 24.88 9.78
C ALA A 18 -8.61 23.53 9.29
N THR A 19 -9.51 23.54 8.32
CA THR A 19 -9.74 22.40 7.45
C THR A 19 -8.50 22.24 6.60
N SER A 20 -7.43 21.76 7.25
CA SER A 20 -6.36 21.08 6.54
C SER A 20 -7.07 19.90 5.91
N SER A 21 -7.43 20.01 4.63
CA SER A 21 -7.60 18.81 3.82
C SER A 21 -6.22 18.17 3.79
N ALA A 22 -5.93 17.41 4.85
CA ALA A 22 -4.80 16.52 4.87
C ALA A 22 -5.08 15.60 3.69
N TRP A 23 -4.36 15.81 2.60
CA TRP A 23 -4.26 14.85 1.53
C TRP A 23 -3.80 13.57 2.21
N ALA A 24 -4.76 12.71 2.57
CA ALA A 24 -4.44 11.48 3.27
C ALA A 24 -3.54 10.72 2.33
N ALA A 25 -2.28 10.54 2.74
CA ALA A 25 -1.32 9.79 1.95
C ALA A 25 -1.98 8.44 1.62
N PRO A 26 -1.95 7.99 0.34
CA PRO A 26 -2.58 6.73 -0.02
C PRO A 26 -2.02 5.62 0.87
N LYS A 27 -2.93 4.94 1.58
CA LYS A 27 -2.59 3.87 2.51
C LYS A 27 -2.07 2.66 1.74
N VAL A 28 -0.92 2.12 2.15
CA VAL A 28 -0.39 0.88 1.57
C VAL A 28 -1.09 -0.31 2.21
N ILE A 29 -1.72 -1.15 1.40
CA ILE A 29 -2.33 -2.39 1.86
C ILE A 29 -1.35 -3.54 1.57
N VAL A 30 -0.75 -4.09 2.62
CA VAL A 30 0.23 -5.18 2.53
C VAL A 30 -0.49 -6.52 2.66
N GLY A 31 -0.43 -7.32 1.60
CA GLY A 31 -0.98 -8.66 1.52
C GLY A 31 0.02 -9.76 1.84
N SER A 32 -0.46 -11.00 1.99
CA SER A 32 0.37 -12.20 1.94
C SER A 32 -0.39 -13.40 1.38
N ALA A 33 0.36 -14.36 0.86
CA ALA A 33 -0.13 -15.71 0.61
C ALA A 33 -0.43 -16.45 1.94
N ASP A 34 -1.06 -17.62 1.84
CA ASP A 34 -1.51 -18.48 2.95
C ASP A 34 -0.44 -19.42 3.52
N PHE A 35 0.81 -18.94 3.63
CA PHE A 35 1.89 -19.69 4.28
C PHE A 35 2.75 -18.80 5.19
N PRO A 36 3.42 -19.38 6.21
CA PRO A 36 4.07 -18.60 7.27
C PRO A 36 5.15 -17.62 6.79
N GLU A 37 5.98 -18.00 5.82
CA GLU A 37 7.04 -17.12 5.31
C GLU A 37 6.47 -15.87 4.61
N SER A 38 5.42 -16.01 3.79
CA SER A 38 4.77 -14.85 3.16
C SER A 38 4.16 -13.91 4.20
N GLN A 39 3.53 -14.46 5.25
CA GLN A 39 2.97 -13.67 6.35
C GLN A 39 4.05 -12.94 7.15
N LEU A 40 5.17 -13.61 7.42
CA LEU A 40 6.33 -13.02 8.09
C LEU A 40 6.92 -11.87 7.27
N LEU A 41 7.19 -12.10 5.98
CA LEU A 41 7.72 -11.07 5.08
C LEU A 41 6.75 -9.89 4.94
N GLY A 42 5.45 -10.15 4.77
CA GLY A 42 4.43 -9.09 4.73
C GLY A 42 4.40 -8.26 6.02
N THR A 43 4.58 -8.90 7.17
CA THR A 43 4.67 -8.19 8.47
C THR A 43 5.94 -7.34 8.57
N ILE A 44 7.09 -7.83 8.09
CA ILE A 44 8.35 -7.07 8.06
C ILE A 44 8.22 -5.84 7.15
N TYR A 45 7.67 -5.99 5.94
CA TYR A 45 7.44 -4.87 5.03
C TYR A 45 6.48 -3.83 5.62
N ALA A 46 5.39 -4.27 6.26
CA ALA A 46 4.48 -3.36 6.96
C ALA A 46 5.19 -2.55 8.04
N GLY A 47 5.98 -3.20 8.91
CA GLY A 47 6.73 -2.52 9.96
C GLY A 47 7.78 -1.54 9.41
N ALA A 48 8.45 -1.89 8.31
CA ALA A 48 9.41 -1.00 7.65
C ALA A 48 8.74 0.27 7.09
N LEU A 49 7.56 0.14 6.49
CA LEU A 49 6.76 1.26 5.99
C LEU A 49 6.22 2.13 7.12
N GLU A 50 5.69 1.51 8.18
CA GLU A 50 5.20 2.20 9.38
C GLU A 50 6.31 3.01 10.07
N ALA A 51 7.53 2.47 10.13
CA ALA A 51 8.70 3.17 10.66
C ALA A 51 9.08 4.43 9.85
N GLN A 52 8.62 4.54 8.60
CA GLN A 52 8.76 5.73 7.75
C GLN A 52 7.51 6.65 7.80
N ASN A 53 6.59 6.43 8.75
CA ASN A 53 5.32 7.15 8.88
C ASN A 53 4.37 6.97 7.66
N ILE A 54 4.53 5.88 6.90
CA ILE A 54 3.60 5.54 5.81
C ILE A 54 2.42 4.78 6.41
N PRO A 55 1.16 5.19 6.16
CA PRO A 55 -0.01 4.47 6.66
C PRO A 55 -0.12 3.09 6.01
N VAL A 56 -0.24 2.04 6.83
CA VAL A 56 -0.34 0.64 6.37
C VAL A 56 -1.62 -0.02 6.88
N GLU A 57 -2.24 -0.84 6.04
CA GLU A 57 -3.19 -1.89 6.44
C GLU A 57 -2.61 -3.26 6.07
N LYS A 58 -2.74 -4.26 6.94
CA LYS A 58 -2.31 -5.63 6.66
C LYS A 58 -3.52 -6.50 6.32
N LYS A 59 -3.45 -7.21 5.20
CA LYS A 59 -4.40 -8.27 4.79
C LYS A 59 -3.63 -9.57 4.54
N LEU A 60 -3.26 -10.24 5.62
CA LEU A 60 -2.45 -11.45 5.55
C LEU A 60 -3.32 -12.69 5.30
N ASN A 61 -2.67 -13.77 4.88
CA ASN A 61 -3.27 -15.10 4.71
C ASN A 61 -4.43 -15.11 3.70
N ILE A 62 -4.24 -14.49 2.52
CA ILE A 62 -5.29 -14.33 1.50
C ILE A 62 -5.63 -15.65 0.80
N GLY A 63 -4.66 -16.53 0.63
CA GLY A 63 -4.81 -17.78 -0.11
C GLY A 63 -3.74 -17.96 -1.18
N SER A 64 -4.12 -18.67 -2.23
CA SER A 64 -3.28 -18.98 -3.38
C SER A 64 -3.09 -17.78 -4.31
N ARG A 65 -2.19 -17.95 -5.29
CA ARG A 65 -1.85 -16.92 -6.29
C ARG A 65 -3.04 -16.49 -7.14
N GLU A 66 -3.93 -17.41 -7.45
CA GLU A 66 -5.18 -17.17 -8.16
C GLU A 66 -6.15 -16.27 -7.37
N VAL A 67 -5.93 -16.10 -6.06
CA VAL A 67 -6.72 -15.20 -5.21
C VAL A 67 -6.01 -13.86 -5.00
N TYR A 68 -4.73 -13.86 -4.63
CA TYR A 68 -4.05 -12.61 -4.30
C TYR A 68 -3.59 -11.80 -5.52
N ILE A 69 -3.36 -12.39 -6.69
CA ILE A 69 -3.01 -11.62 -7.90
C ILE A 69 -4.19 -10.75 -8.35
N PRO A 70 -5.44 -11.26 -8.45
CA PRO A 70 -6.61 -10.40 -8.66
C PRO A 70 -6.74 -9.30 -7.60
N ALA A 71 -6.52 -9.63 -6.32
CA ALA A 71 -6.54 -8.63 -5.24
C ALA A 71 -5.47 -7.54 -5.39
N LEU A 72 -4.32 -7.86 -5.99
CA LEU A 72 -3.29 -6.88 -6.33
C LEU A 72 -3.70 -5.99 -7.51
N LEU A 73 -4.37 -6.58 -8.51
CA LEU A 73 -4.80 -5.87 -9.73
C LEU A 73 -5.99 -4.95 -9.52
N ASP A 74 -6.91 -5.31 -8.62
CA ASP A 74 -8.08 -4.51 -8.27
C ASP A 74 -7.82 -3.51 -7.12
N GLY A 75 -6.65 -3.57 -6.50
CA GLY A 75 -6.22 -2.68 -5.42
C GLY A 75 -6.71 -3.08 -4.02
N SER A 76 -7.34 -4.25 -3.87
CA SER A 76 -7.67 -4.82 -2.56
C SER A 76 -6.44 -5.04 -1.68
N ILE A 77 -5.28 -5.28 -2.31
CA ILE A 77 -3.93 -5.14 -1.76
C ILE A 77 -3.07 -4.32 -2.73
N THR A 78 -1.98 -3.73 -2.24
CA THR A 78 -1.07 -2.87 -3.03
C THR A 78 0.39 -3.34 -2.98
N LEU A 79 0.73 -4.23 -2.05
CA LEU A 79 2.06 -4.80 -1.88
C LEU A 79 1.93 -6.26 -1.43
N ILE A 80 2.75 -7.15 -1.97
CA ILE A 80 2.84 -8.55 -1.54
C ILE A 80 4.27 -9.07 -1.76
N PRO A 81 4.85 -9.84 -0.82
CA PRO A 81 6.09 -10.55 -1.07
C PRO A 81 5.88 -11.70 -2.07
N GLU A 82 6.74 -11.79 -3.10
CA GLU A 82 6.69 -12.82 -4.15
C GLU A 82 8.09 -13.30 -4.52
N TYR A 83 8.17 -14.57 -4.93
CA TYR A 83 9.33 -15.18 -5.56
C TYR A 83 9.27 -14.94 -7.07
N SER A 84 10.22 -14.15 -7.58
CA SER A 84 10.24 -13.71 -8.99
C SER A 84 10.18 -14.87 -10.00
N GLY A 85 10.92 -15.97 -9.77
CA GLY A 85 10.90 -17.14 -10.66
C GLY A 85 9.58 -17.92 -10.65
N ALA A 86 8.94 -18.03 -9.47
CA ALA A 86 7.65 -18.68 -9.35
C ALA A 86 6.54 -17.84 -10.00
N LEU A 87 6.58 -16.51 -9.80
CA LEU A 87 5.67 -15.59 -10.46
C LEU A 87 5.87 -15.58 -11.99
N LEU A 88 7.11 -15.60 -12.47
CA LEU A 88 7.40 -15.72 -13.90
C LEU A 88 6.82 -17.03 -14.46
N SER A 89 7.01 -18.15 -13.77
CA SER A 89 6.46 -19.45 -14.20
C SER A 89 4.93 -19.48 -14.21
N TYR A 90 4.29 -18.71 -13.32
CA TYR A 90 2.84 -18.52 -13.31
C TYR A 90 2.35 -17.70 -14.50
N LEU A 91 3.06 -16.61 -14.85
CA LEU A 91 2.70 -15.71 -15.95
C LEU A 91 3.08 -16.25 -17.33
N ASP A 92 4.17 -17.03 -17.40
CA ASP A 92 4.69 -17.66 -18.60
C ASP A 92 5.23 -19.07 -18.29
N ALA A 93 4.35 -20.06 -18.43
CA ALA A 93 4.68 -21.47 -18.19
C ALA A 93 5.72 -22.05 -19.16
N LYS A 94 6.07 -21.32 -20.23
CA LYS A 94 7.08 -21.74 -21.22
C LYS A 94 8.41 -20.99 -21.06
N ASN A 95 8.54 -20.14 -20.04
CA ASN A 95 9.80 -19.46 -19.77
C ASN A 95 10.93 -20.48 -19.54
N ALA A 96 12.16 -20.10 -19.90
CA ALA A 96 13.36 -20.90 -19.70
C ALA A 96 14.41 -20.15 -18.85
N ALA A 97 13.97 -19.11 -18.14
CA ALA A 97 14.87 -18.28 -17.34
C ALA A 97 15.20 -18.97 -16.01
N HIS A 98 16.49 -19.00 -15.69
CA HIS A 98 16.98 -19.61 -14.44
C HIS A 98 17.96 -18.71 -13.67
N GLY A 99 18.64 -17.78 -14.35
CA GLY A 99 19.50 -16.78 -13.73
C GLY A 99 18.70 -15.59 -13.20
N SER A 100 19.13 -14.99 -12.09
CA SER A 100 18.43 -13.86 -11.46
C SER A 100 18.19 -12.68 -12.41
N GLU A 101 19.17 -12.36 -13.27
CA GLU A 101 19.05 -11.29 -14.27
C GLU A 101 18.04 -11.65 -15.36
N ASP A 102 18.09 -12.88 -15.87
CA ASP A 102 17.16 -13.37 -16.89
C ASP A 102 15.73 -13.40 -16.36
N VAL A 103 15.53 -13.93 -15.14
CA VAL A 103 14.23 -13.95 -14.47
C VAL A 103 13.72 -12.52 -14.26
N ALA A 104 14.55 -11.59 -13.79
CA ALA A 104 14.12 -10.21 -13.56
C ALA A 104 13.70 -9.52 -14.87
N ARG A 105 14.46 -9.71 -15.95
CA ARG A 105 14.19 -9.15 -17.28
C ARG A 105 12.91 -9.73 -17.87
N GLU A 106 12.76 -11.05 -17.86
CA GLU A 106 11.58 -11.71 -18.41
C GLU A 106 10.33 -11.43 -17.58
N LEU A 107 10.44 -11.46 -16.25
CA LEU A 107 9.33 -11.12 -15.37
C LEU A 107 8.86 -9.69 -15.63
N ALA A 108 9.77 -8.72 -15.72
CA ALA A 108 9.42 -7.33 -16.02
C ALA A 108 8.62 -7.18 -17.33
N ALA A 109 8.91 -8.01 -18.34
CA ALA A 109 8.17 -8.03 -19.60
C ALA A 109 6.81 -8.73 -19.54
N LYS A 110 6.54 -9.51 -18.49
CA LYS A 110 5.31 -10.30 -18.32
C LYS A 110 4.37 -9.76 -17.24
N LEU A 111 4.83 -8.82 -16.41
CA LEU A 111 4.00 -8.21 -15.38
C LEU A 111 2.80 -7.48 -16.00
N PRO A 112 1.61 -7.58 -15.37
CA PRO A 112 0.47 -6.74 -15.75
C PRO A 112 0.80 -5.25 -15.64
N GLU A 113 0.22 -4.39 -16.49
CA GLU A 113 0.56 -2.95 -16.59
C GLU A 113 0.49 -2.19 -15.25
N LYS A 114 -0.40 -2.60 -14.34
CA LYS A 114 -0.59 -1.96 -13.03
C LYS A 114 0.33 -2.51 -11.93
N VAL A 115 1.13 -3.52 -12.24
CA VAL A 115 1.99 -4.21 -11.27
C VAL A 115 3.44 -3.92 -11.59
N LYS A 116 4.18 -3.54 -10.56
CA LYS A 116 5.61 -3.27 -10.61
C LYS A 116 6.32 -4.19 -9.63
N MET A 117 7.44 -4.76 -10.06
CA MET A 117 8.41 -5.36 -9.15
C MET A 117 9.18 -4.25 -8.42
N LEU A 118 9.28 -4.35 -7.10
CA LEU A 118 10.15 -3.46 -6.32
C LEU A 118 11.61 -3.88 -6.53
N GLN A 119 12.44 -2.91 -6.90
CA GLN A 119 13.89 -3.06 -6.94
C GLN A 119 14.41 -2.61 -5.56
N ILE A 120 15.13 -3.49 -4.87
CA ILE A 120 15.81 -3.23 -3.59
C ILE A 120 17.32 -3.22 -3.83
#